data_AF-A0AAP0X2G4-F1
#
_entry.id   AF-A0AAP0X2G4-F1
#
_cell.length_a   1.000
_cell.length_b   1.000
_cell.length_c   1.000
_cell.angle_alpha   90.00
_cell.angle_beta   90.00
_cell.angle_gamma   90.00
#
_symmetry.space_group_name_H-M   'P 1'
#
loop_
_entity.id
_entity.type
_entity.pdbx_description
1 polymer ?
#
loop_
_entity_poly.entity_id
_entity_poly.type
_entity_poly.pdbx_seq_one_letter_code
_entity_poly.pdbx_strand_id
1 'polypeptide(L)'
;MPIPPSDGGYVQYFGEFRGHLHKIMTYDPLDVEFDIWELKTDCSRWFIRYHVNLDAVIAAFQGIAWNLRFLKFSVLCVARAEKEEESTLVLFVAGKAISFSLNNDISKKLCDLVPCDKNEQYALDYQCWDTFQYIETLFHV
;
A
#
# COMPACT_ATOMS: atom_id res chain seq x y z
N MET A 1 -12.85 -8.43 -17.53
CA MET A 1 -12.26 -8.52 -16.17
C MET A 1 -13.38 -8.32 -15.16
N PRO A 2 -13.48 -9.13 -14.09
CA PRO A 2 -14.48 -8.98 -13.06
C PRO A 2 -14.29 -7.64 -12.34
N ILE A 3 -15.40 -6.97 -12.03
CA ILE A 3 -15.38 -5.75 -11.23
C ILE A 3 -14.75 -6.11 -9.88
N PRO A 4 -13.71 -5.39 -9.42
CA PRO A 4 -13.12 -5.64 -8.12
C PRO A 4 -14.18 -5.45 -7.03
N PRO A 5 -14.18 -6.27 -5.96
CA PRO A 5 -15.09 -6.08 -4.84
C PRO A 5 -15.05 -4.62 -4.37
N SER A 6 -16.24 -4.02 -4.26
CA SER A 6 -16.44 -2.68 -3.73
C SER A 6 -17.70 -2.68 -2.87
N ASP A 7 -17.53 -2.33 -1.61
CA ASP A 7 -18.55 -2.35 -0.56
C ASP A 7 -18.63 -0.99 0.16
N GLY A 8 -18.20 0.08 -0.53
CA GLY A 8 -18.34 1.46 -0.07
C GLY A 8 -17.04 2.15 0.35
N GLY A 9 -15.91 1.44 0.39
CA GLY A 9 -14.59 2.05 0.60
C GLY A 9 -14.03 2.76 -0.63
N TYR A 10 -12.90 3.45 -0.45
CA TYR A 10 -12.12 4.03 -1.56
C TYR A 10 -10.86 3.18 -1.84
N VAL A 11 -10.34 3.31 -3.06
CA VAL A 11 -9.13 2.58 -3.49
C VAL A 11 -7.91 3.29 -2.94
N GLN A 12 -7.24 2.67 -1.96
CA GLN A 12 -5.97 3.20 -1.42
C GLN A 12 -4.78 2.80 -2.29
N TYR A 13 -4.86 1.65 -2.94
CA TYR A 13 -3.82 1.15 -3.83
C TYR A 13 -4.40 0.30 -4.94
N PHE A 14 -3.88 0.47 -6.14
CA PHE A 14 -4.14 -0.40 -7.29
C PHE A 14 -2.87 -0.45 -8.15
N GLY A 15 -2.23 -1.60 -8.22
CA GLY A 15 -0.93 -1.72 -8.88
C GLY A 15 -0.53 -3.17 -9.14
N GLU A 16 0.37 -3.35 -10.09
CA GLU A 16 0.82 -4.65 -10.57
C GLU A 16 2.29 -4.90 -10.21
N PHE A 17 2.61 -6.14 -9.84
CA PHE A 17 3.98 -6.59 -9.64
C PHE A 17 4.17 -8.04 -10.11
N ARG A 18 5.05 -8.25 -11.11
CA ARG A 18 5.42 -9.56 -11.68
C ARG A 18 4.24 -10.39 -12.24
N GLY A 19 3.30 -9.76 -12.90
CA GLY A 19 2.08 -10.35 -13.45
C GLY A 19 0.93 -10.48 -12.44
N HIS A 20 1.09 -9.95 -11.23
CA HIS A 20 0.06 -10.02 -10.18
C HIS A 20 -0.50 -8.63 -9.90
N LEU A 21 -1.78 -8.45 -10.21
CA LEU A 21 -2.49 -7.21 -9.96
C LEU A 21 -3.11 -7.22 -8.57
N HIS A 22 -2.81 -6.20 -7.77
CA HIS A 22 -3.28 -6.08 -6.40
C HIS A 22 -4.14 -4.83 -6.21
N LYS A 23 -5.07 -4.92 -5.25
CA LYS A 23 -5.96 -3.84 -4.86
C LYS A 23 -6.08 -3.78 -3.33
N ILE A 24 -6.11 -2.57 -2.78
CA ILE A 24 -6.40 -2.32 -1.36
C ILE A 24 -7.55 -1.33 -1.28
N MET A 25 -8.52 -1.64 -0.42
CA MET A 25 -9.68 -0.82 -0.13
C MET A 25 -9.65 -0.44 1.35
N THR A 26 -9.93 0.83 1.65
CA THR A 26 -10.12 1.31 3.03
C THR A 26 -11.39 2.14 3.14
N TYR A 27 -11.98 2.18 4.33
CA TYR A 27 -13.20 2.94 4.61
C TYR A 27 -12.89 4.18 5.43
N ASP A 28 -11.92 4.08 6.33
CA ASP A 28 -11.37 5.20 7.08
C ASP A 28 -9.89 5.41 6.72
N PRO A 29 -9.45 6.66 6.47
CA PRO A 29 -8.03 6.97 6.23
C PRO A 29 -7.13 6.68 7.43
N LEU A 30 -7.72 6.39 8.59
CA LEU A 30 -7.04 5.96 9.81
C LEU A 30 -7.03 4.44 9.98
N ASP A 31 -7.63 3.66 9.07
CA ASP A 31 -7.59 2.20 9.12
C ASP A 31 -6.15 1.71 8.92
N VAL A 32 -5.66 0.95 9.90
CA VAL A 32 -4.32 0.34 9.90
C VAL A 32 -4.36 -1.16 9.65
N GLU A 33 -5.56 -1.73 9.63
CA GLU A 33 -5.84 -3.12 9.30
C GLU A 33 -6.64 -3.16 7.99
N PHE A 34 -6.16 -3.93 7.01
CA PHE A 34 -6.79 -4.01 5.69
C PHE A 34 -6.39 -5.28 4.94
N ASP A 35 -7.22 -5.67 3.97
CA ASP A 35 -6.96 -6.79 3.08
C ASP A 35 -6.32 -6.33 1.77
N ILE A 36 -5.32 -7.08 1.32
CA ILE A 36 -4.77 -6.99 -0.03
C ILE A 36 -5.44 -8.04 -0.90
N TRP A 37 -6.18 -7.57 -1.90
CA TRP A 37 -6.82 -8.42 -2.90
C TRP A 37 -5.90 -8.63 -4.08
N GLU A 38 -5.82 -9.87 -4.58
CA GLU A 38 -5.11 -10.23 -5.80
C GLU A 38 -6.13 -10.67 -6.87
N LEU A 39 -5.98 -10.18 -8.10
CA LEU A 39 -6.69 -10.72 -9.25
C LEU A 39 -5.97 -11.99 -9.71
N LYS A 40 -6.70 -13.10 -9.85
CA LYS A 40 -6.13 -14.31 -10.44
C LYS A 40 -5.53 -14.02 -11.81
N THR A 41 -4.46 -14.73 -12.16
CA THR A 41 -3.75 -14.59 -13.44
C THR A 41 -4.63 -14.87 -14.66
N ASP A 42 -5.63 -15.74 -14.53
CA ASP A 42 -6.66 -16.00 -15.54
C ASP A 42 -7.73 -14.89 -15.63
N CYS A 43 -7.57 -13.82 -14.87
CA CYS A 43 -8.49 -12.68 -14.75
C CYS A 43 -9.92 -13.10 -14.40
N SER A 44 -10.13 -14.25 -13.74
CA SER A 44 -11.48 -14.79 -13.47
C SER A 44 -12.14 -14.22 -12.21
N ARG A 45 -11.34 -13.94 -11.17
CA ARG A 45 -11.85 -13.44 -9.89
C ARG A 45 -10.77 -12.77 -9.04
N TRP A 46 -11.22 -11.90 -8.16
CA TRP A 46 -10.44 -11.37 -7.05
C TRP A 46 -10.50 -12.30 -5.85
N PHE A 47 -9.44 -12.36 -5.07
CA PHE A 47 -9.39 -13.07 -3.79
C PHE A 47 -8.48 -12.34 -2.80
N ILE A 48 -8.77 -12.45 -1.50
CA ILE A 48 -7.89 -11.92 -0.46
C ILE A 48 -6.62 -12.76 -0.46
N ARG A 49 -5.48 -12.10 -0.62
CA ARG A 49 -4.17 -12.73 -0.57
C ARG A 49 -3.49 -12.54 0.77
N TYR A 50 -3.50 -11.29 1.25
CA TYR A 50 -2.86 -10.93 2.51
C TYR A 50 -3.85 -10.18 3.38
N HIS A 51 -3.80 -10.45 4.67
CA HIS A 51 -4.42 -9.64 5.70
C HIS A 51 -3.29 -8.90 6.42
N VAL A 52 -3.37 -7.57 6.47
CA VAL A 52 -2.29 -6.72 6.98
C VAL A 52 -2.77 -5.96 8.19
N ASN A 53 -1.98 -5.98 9.27
CA ASN A 53 -2.15 -5.10 10.42
C ASN A 53 -0.87 -4.28 10.63
N LEU A 54 -0.99 -2.95 10.56
CA LEU A 54 0.11 -2.00 10.70
C LEU A 54 0.21 -1.38 12.10
N ASP A 55 -0.51 -1.86 13.12
CA ASP A 55 -0.52 -1.28 14.47
C ASP A 55 0.89 -1.10 15.03
N ALA A 56 1.73 -2.13 14.95
CA ALA A 56 3.10 -2.08 15.45
C ALA A 56 3.97 -1.09 14.68
N VAL A 57 3.75 -0.96 13.37
CA VAL A 57 4.42 0.03 12.53
C VAL A 57 4.00 1.41 12.98
N ILE A 58 2.70 1.68 13.02
CA ILE A 58 2.15 2.98 13.41
C ILE A 58 2.63 3.36 14.80
N ALA A 59 2.54 2.49 15.80
CA ALA A 59 3.03 2.69 17.16
C ALA A 59 4.51 3.12 17.22
N ALA A 60 5.38 2.55 16.37
CA ALA A 60 6.78 2.93 16.31
C ALA A 60 7.01 4.38 15.82
N PHE A 61 6.07 4.93 15.03
CA PHE A 61 6.10 6.31 14.56
C PHE A 61 5.32 7.28 15.48
N GLN A 62 4.42 6.77 16.33
CA GLN A 62 3.66 7.58 17.30
C GLN A 62 4.56 8.34 18.29
N GLY A 63 5.72 7.79 18.65
CA GLY A 63 6.69 8.48 19.52
C GLY A 63 7.39 9.67 18.88
N ILE A 64 7.24 9.87 17.56
CA ILE A 64 7.95 10.88 16.76
C ILE A 64 6.98 11.94 16.22
N ALA A 65 5.74 11.56 15.91
CA ALA A 65 4.73 12.47 15.36
C ALA A 65 4.02 13.29 16.45
N TRP A 66 3.99 14.61 16.31
CA TRP A 66 3.42 15.52 17.31
C TRP A 66 1.89 15.48 17.39
N ASN A 67 1.23 14.84 16.41
CA ASN A 67 -0.22 14.70 16.39
C ASN A 67 -0.66 13.39 15.72
N LEU A 68 -1.08 12.43 16.54
CA LEU A 68 -1.47 11.08 16.16
C LEU A 68 -2.66 11.02 15.20
N ARG A 69 -3.53 12.05 15.23
CA ARG A 69 -4.72 12.13 14.37
C ARG A 69 -4.41 12.29 12.88
N PHE A 70 -3.16 12.55 12.52
CA PHE A 70 -2.75 12.81 11.14
C PHE A 70 -1.64 11.89 10.65
N LEU A 71 -1.28 10.83 11.39
CA LEU A 71 -0.29 9.89 10.91
C LEU A 71 -0.93 9.01 9.83
N LYS A 72 -0.82 9.47 8.59
CA LYS A 72 -1.26 8.76 7.40
C LYS A 72 -0.10 7.97 6.81
N PHE A 73 -0.45 6.90 6.11
CA PHE A 73 0.47 6.14 5.29
C PHE A 73 -0.07 6.00 3.87
N SER A 74 0.85 5.88 2.92
CA SER A 74 0.54 5.54 1.53
C SER A 74 1.20 4.23 1.17
N VAL A 75 0.48 3.36 0.47
CA VAL A 75 1.05 2.13 -0.08
C VAL A 75 1.73 2.49 -1.39
N LEU A 76 3.04 2.28 -1.46
CA LEU A 76 3.83 2.55 -2.66
C LEU A 76 3.87 1.35 -3.60
N CYS A 77 3.93 0.14 -3.05
CA CYS A 77 4.05 -1.09 -3.83
C CYS A 77 3.68 -2.32 -3.01
N VAL A 78 3.03 -3.29 -3.64
CA VAL A 78 2.88 -4.66 -3.15
C VAL A 78 3.87 -5.54 -3.93
N ALA A 79 5.04 -5.78 -3.34
CA ALA A 79 6.11 -6.55 -3.96
C ALA A 79 5.90 -8.05 -3.72
N ARG A 80 5.16 -8.70 -4.63
CA ARG A 80 4.91 -10.15 -4.63
C ARG A 80 6.18 -10.91 -5.00
N ALA A 81 6.69 -11.72 -4.07
CA ALA A 81 7.82 -12.61 -4.32
C ALA A 81 7.35 -13.97 -4.85
N GLU A 82 8.26 -14.75 -5.44
CA GLU A 82 7.94 -16.11 -5.92
C GLU A 82 7.48 -17.00 -4.77
N LYS A 83 8.23 -16.94 -3.67
CA LYS A 83 7.85 -17.50 -2.38
C LYS A 83 7.02 -16.48 -1.63
N GLU A 84 5.85 -16.92 -1.19
CA GLU A 84 4.91 -16.04 -0.51
C GLU A 84 5.54 -15.42 0.73
N GLU A 85 6.37 -16.19 1.45
CA GLU A 85 7.09 -15.81 2.68
C GLU A 85 8.00 -14.59 2.52
N GLU A 86 8.45 -14.32 1.28
CA GLU A 86 9.36 -13.23 0.94
C GLU A 86 8.63 -11.97 0.43
N SER A 87 7.28 -12.02 0.37
CA SER A 87 6.47 -10.89 -0.13
C SER A 87 6.46 -9.72 0.84
N THR A 88 6.48 -8.51 0.29
CA THR A 88 6.71 -7.29 1.06
C THR A 88 5.76 -6.18 0.61
N LEU A 89 5.21 -5.45 1.57
CA LEU A 89 4.49 -4.21 1.37
C LEU A 89 5.46 -3.04 1.54
N VAL A 90 5.48 -2.10 0.59
CA VAL A 90 6.27 -0.88 0.70
C VAL A 90 5.34 0.27 1.05
N LEU A 91 5.61 0.91 2.18
CA LEU A 91 4.81 1.98 2.74
C LEU A 91 5.62 3.28 2.74
N PHE A 92 4.94 4.39 2.50
CA PHE A 92 5.40 5.72 2.83
C PHE A 92 4.69 6.19 4.10
N VAL A 93 5.46 6.48 5.14
CA VAL A 93 4.94 6.99 6.42
C VAL A 93 5.91 8.02 6.98
N ALA A 94 5.38 9.19 7.35
CA ALA A 94 6.14 10.28 7.98
C ALA A 94 7.47 10.63 7.27
N GLY A 95 7.45 10.75 5.93
CA GLY A 95 8.64 11.10 5.16
C GLY A 95 9.63 9.93 4.96
N LYS A 96 9.23 8.68 5.24
CA LYS A 96 10.10 7.51 5.13
C LYS A 96 9.45 6.42 4.31
N ALA A 97 10.23 5.82 3.42
CA ALA A 97 9.86 4.55 2.80
C ALA A 97 10.29 3.41 3.72
N ILE A 98 9.36 2.51 4.03
CA ILE A 98 9.61 1.31 4.82
C ILE A 98 9.10 0.09 4.05
N SER A 99 9.81 -1.02 4.19
CA SER A 99 9.33 -2.34 3.81
C SER A 99 8.69 -3.01 5.01
N PHE A 100 7.54 -3.64 4.82
CA PHE A 100 6.84 -4.46 5.80
C PHE A 100 6.67 -5.87 5.23
N SER A 101 7.21 -6.87 5.91
CA SER A 101 7.05 -8.27 5.50
C SER A 101 5.60 -8.70 5.69
N LEU A 102 4.97 -9.22 4.63
CA LEU A 102 3.57 -9.65 4.65
C LEU A 102 3.33 -10.97 5.40
N ASN A 103 4.38 -11.61 5.94
CA ASN A 103 4.26 -12.91 6.62
C ASN A 103 4.76 -12.90 8.06
N ASN A 104 5.72 -12.02 8.38
CA ASN A 104 6.42 -12.05 9.66
C ASN A 104 6.24 -10.75 10.46
N ASP A 105 5.45 -9.79 9.97
CA ASP A 105 5.21 -8.47 10.57
C ASP A 105 6.48 -7.66 10.89
N ILE A 106 7.58 -8.00 10.24
CA ILE A 106 8.87 -7.31 10.38
C ILE A 106 8.87 -6.10 9.45
N SER A 107 9.05 -4.91 10.01
CA SER A 107 9.29 -3.69 9.25
C SER A 107 10.77 -3.29 9.23
N LYS A 108 11.21 -2.70 8.12
CA LYS A 108 12.56 -2.18 7.94
C LYS A 108 12.51 -0.88 7.15
N LYS A 109 13.25 0.14 7.59
CA LYS A 109 13.42 1.38 6.84
C LYS A 109 14.22 1.12 5.56
N LEU A 110 13.72 1.60 4.43
CA LEU A 110 14.40 1.55 3.13
C LEU A 110 15.19 2.84 2.91
N CYS A 111 14.53 4.00 2.99
CA CYS A 111 15.14 5.31 2.83
C CYS A 111 14.26 6.42 3.43
N ASP A 112 14.84 7.61 3.60
CA ASP A 112 14.06 8.83 3.84
C ASP A 112 13.66 9.43 2.49
N LEU A 113 12.38 9.74 2.33
CA LEU A 113 11.82 10.42 1.18
C LEU A 113 11.46 11.83 1.63
N VAL A 114 12.33 12.79 1.33
CA VAL A 114 12.13 14.20 1.67
C VAL A 114 10.93 14.72 0.88
N PRO A 115 9.86 15.20 1.53
CA PRO A 115 8.75 15.83 0.85
C PRO A 115 9.24 17.05 0.06
N CYS A 116 8.81 17.19 -1.20
CA CYS A 116 9.23 18.30 -2.05
C CYS A 116 8.77 19.67 -1.49
N ASP A 117 7.66 19.66 -0.74
CA ASP A 117 7.12 20.84 -0.06
C ASP A 117 7.47 20.89 1.42
N LYS A 118 8.05 22.02 1.84
CA LYS A 118 8.43 22.33 3.23
C LYS A 118 7.23 22.61 4.14
N ASN A 119 6.00 22.57 3.63
CA ASN A 119 4.80 22.65 4.45
C ASN A 119 4.51 21.28 5.04
N GLU A 120 5.03 21.06 6.25
CA GLU A 120 4.98 19.82 7.03
C GLU A 120 3.56 19.21 7.20
N GLN A 121 2.50 20.02 7.02
CA GLN A 121 1.11 19.56 7.12
C GLN A 121 0.59 18.80 5.88
N TYR A 122 1.13 19.04 4.68
CA TYR A 122 0.66 18.41 3.43
C TYR A 122 1.63 17.35 2.89
N ALA A 123 2.89 17.42 3.31
CA ALA A 123 3.96 16.49 3.03
C ALA A 123 3.72 15.02 3.47
N LEU A 124 2.70 14.80 4.31
CA LEU A 124 2.33 13.51 4.90
C LEU A 124 1.24 12.78 4.13
N ASP A 125 0.66 13.42 3.11
CA ASP A 125 -0.42 12.89 2.28
C ASP A 125 0.12 12.62 0.87
N TYR A 126 0.73 11.45 0.64
CA TYR A 126 0.74 10.87 -0.71
C TYR A 126 -0.66 10.30 -0.97
N GLN A 127 -1.64 11.21 -1.02
CA GLN A 127 -3.03 10.88 -1.26
C GLN A 127 -3.13 10.50 -2.73
N CYS A 128 -3.67 9.32 -3.04
CA CYS A 128 -3.63 8.63 -4.33
C CYS A 128 -4.33 9.34 -5.51
N TRP A 129 -4.64 10.63 -5.41
CA TRP A 129 -5.26 11.41 -6.47
C TRP A 129 -4.33 11.60 -7.67
N ASP A 130 -3.01 11.49 -7.48
CA ASP A 130 -2.03 11.70 -8.55
C ASP A 130 -1.15 10.46 -8.76
N THR A 131 -1.30 9.90 -9.96
CA THR A 131 -0.47 8.88 -10.61
C THR A 131 -0.83 7.41 -10.31
N PHE A 132 -1.81 6.90 -11.06
CA PHE A 132 -1.77 5.50 -11.48
C PHE A 132 -0.46 5.27 -12.23
N GLN A 133 0.29 4.24 -11.85
CA GLN A 133 1.44 3.78 -12.62
C GLN A 133 0.94 3.43 -14.03
N TYR A 134 1.29 4.23 -15.03
CA TYR A 134 0.96 3.93 -16.42
C TYR A 134 1.66 2.64 -16.80
N ILE A 135 0.88 1.57 -17.02
CA ILE A 135 1.38 0.30 -17.55
C ILE A 135 0.95 0.22 -19.00
N GLU A 136 1.90 0.44 -19.90
CA GLU A 136 1.73 0.22 -21.32
C GLU A 136 1.66 -1.31 -21.56
N THR A 137 0.45 -1.88 -21.57
CA THR A 137 0.24 -3.22 -22.13
C THR A 137 -0.40 -3.07 -23.50
N LEU A 138 0.44 -2.76 -24.49
CA LEU A 138 0.07 -2.90 -25.89
C LEU A 138 0.09 -4.40 -26.22
N PHE A 139 -1.10 -4.97 -26.39
CA PHE A 139 -1.27 -6.22 -27.11
C PHE A 139 -0.66 -6.05 -28.50
N HIS A 140 0.41 -6.79 -28.81
CA HIS A 140 0.75 -7.08 -30.21
C HIS A 140 -0.25 -8.13 -30.70
N VAL A 141 -1.14 -7.71 -31.60
CA VAL A 141 -1.96 -8.58 -32.46
C VAL A 141 -1.13 -8.95 -33.68
#